data_AF-A0A920N3Y5-F1
#
_entry.id   AF-A0A920N3Y5-F1
#
_cell.length_a   1.000
_cell.length_b   1.000
_cell.length_c   1.000
_cell.angle_alpha   90.00
_cell.angle_beta   90.00
_cell.angle_gamma   90.00
#
_symmetry.space_group_name_H-M   'P 1'
#
loop_
_entity.id
_entity.type
_entity.pdbx_description
1 polymer ?
#
loop_
_entity_poly.entity_id
_entity_poly.type
_entity_poly.pdbx_seq_one_letter_code
_entity_poly.pdbx_strand_id
1 'polypeptide(L)'
;MHDAPADDQLIRGMRGDQACLQCHTRFTGSRLTQHTHHAAGSTGSRCYNCHMPHTSYALLGAIRSHRVDSPKVVSIRGGGRPNACNLCHLDRSARWASERMVEWYGHKPAELVEEEQTVASWVLLVLQGDPVQRAVAIWHAGWMPARTASGTDWLVPHLAEQLDDVYSVNRWLAWQALKSDPAHGQLAFDFVGPRPGREAVWLRLRKEWALGSEGLDPDLARRTVLVPGEGLDRKRTEKLLLERDYREVSVPE
;
A
#
# COMPACT_ATOMS: atom_id res chain seq x y z
N MET A 1 -31.77 4.57 -12.80
CA MET A 1 -30.42 4.04 -13.04
C MET A 1 -29.70 4.73 -14.21
N HIS A 2 -30.35 5.66 -14.94
CA HIS A 2 -29.81 6.24 -16.19
C HIS A 2 -29.19 7.65 -16.07
N ASP A 3 -29.26 8.30 -14.90
CA ASP A 3 -28.71 9.66 -14.68
C ASP A 3 -27.56 9.69 -13.65
N ALA A 4 -26.99 8.52 -13.32
CA ALA A 4 -25.78 8.46 -12.51
C ALA A 4 -24.56 8.49 -13.45
N PRO A 5 -23.46 9.19 -13.11
CA PRO A 5 -22.23 9.09 -13.88
C PRO A 5 -21.81 7.62 -13.93
N ALA A 6 -21.39 7.14 -15.10
CA ALA A 6 -21.14 5.73 -15.38
C ALA A 6 -20.05 5.09 -14.50
N ASP A 7 -19.28 5.90 -13.78
CA ASP A 7 -18.30 5.43 -12.81
C ASP A 7 -18.99 4.62 -11.69
N ASP A 8 -18.60 3.34 -11.62
CA ASP A 8 -19.02 2.32 -10.65
C ASP A 8 -20.49 1.86 -10.71
N GLN A 9 -21.32 2.41 -11.62
CA GLN A 9 -22.74 2.06 -11.80
C GLN A 9 -23.58 2.06 -10.49
N LEU A 10 -23.17 2.83 -9.49
CA LEU A 10 -23.82 2.87 -8.19
C LEU A 10 -25.15 3.64 -8.25
N ILE A 11 -26.12 3.22 -7.42
CA ILE A 11 -27.35 4.00 -7.19
C ILE A 11 -26.96 5.41 -6.75
N ARG A 12 -27.68 6.42 -7.25
CA ARG A 12 -27.44 7.84 -6.93
C ARG A 12 -27.36 8.05 -5.42
N GLY A 13 -26.29 8.69 -4.95
CA GLY A 13 -26.05 8.94 -3.52
C GLY A 13 -25.32 7.82 -2.77
N MET A 14 -25.03 6.67 -3.41
CA MET A 14 -24.39 5.51 -2.78
C MET A 14 -22.87 5.44 -3.03
N ARG A 15 -22.24 6.59 -3.30
CA ARG A 15 -20.77 6.73 -3.45
C ARG A 15 -20.04 6.88 -2.10
N GLY A 16 -20.77 6.86 -0.99
CA GLY A 16 -20.24 7.01 0.36
C GLY A 16 -20.98 6.13 1.36
N ASP A 17 -20.62 6.21 2.63
CA ASP A 17 -21.01 5.22 3.67
C ASP A 17 -22.52 5.04 3.84
N GLN A 18 -23.34 5.92 3.28
CA GLN A 18 -24.80 5.75 3.20
C GLN A 18 -25.22 4.43 2.57
N ALA A 19 -24.46 3.90 1.61
CA ALA A 19 -24.78 2.59 1.02
C ALA A 19 -24.74 1.46 2.05
N CYS A 20 -23.90 1.60 3.07
CA CYS A 20 -23.80 0.67 4.19
C CYS A 20 -24.77 1.05 5.31
N LEU A 21 -24.80 2.32 5.70
CA LEU A 21 -25.51 2.81 6.88
C LEU A 21 -27.03 2.80 6.74
N GLN A 22 -27.58 2.77 5.52
CA GLN A 22 -29.02 2.61 5.29
C GLN A 22 -29.58 1.31 5.90
N CYS A 23 -28.76 0.26 5.97
CA CYS A 23 -29.10 -1.01 6.63
C CYS A 23 -28.35 -1.18 7.96
N HIS A 24 -27.11 -0.70 8.06
CA HIS A 24 -26.26 -0.83 9.24
C HIS A 24 -26.35 0.38 10.18
N THR A 25 -27.57 0.81 10.49
CA THR A 25 -27.86 2.01 11.29
C THR A 25 -27.22 2.00 12.67
N ARG A 26 -26.94 0.81 13.22
CA ARG A 26 -26.25 0.65 14.51
C ARG A 26 -24.85 1.27 14.57
N PHE A 27 -24.22 1.55 13.44
CA PHE A 27 -22.88 2.15 13.37
C PHE A 27 -22.91 3.65 13.06
N THR A 28 -24.08 4.29 13.16
CA THR A 28 -24.19 5.75 13.04
C THR A 28 -23.79 6.47 14.34
N GLY A 29 -23.51 7.77 14.24
CA GLY A 29 -23.15 8.61 15.38
C GLY A 29 -21.85 8.18 16.06
N SER A 30 -21.83 8.17 17.40
CA SER A 30 -20.64 7.84 18.20
C SER A 30 -20.16 6.40 18.04
N ARG A 31 -21.03 5.48 17.61
CA ARG A 31 -20.65 4.08 17.37
C ARG A 31 -19.74 3.90 16.16
N LEU A 32 -19.69 4.87 15.25
CA LEU A 32 -18.79 4.83 14.10
C LEU A 32 -17.32 4.80 14.54
N THR A 33 -16.93 5.72 15.44
CA THR A 33 -15.54 5.82 15.89
C THR A 33 -15.19 4.69 16.86
N GLN A 34 -16.16 4.20 17.63
CA GLN A 34 -15.99 3.00 18.46
C GLN A 34 -15.78 1.75 17.60
N HIS A 35 -16.45 1.65 16.45
CA HIS A 35 -16.30 0.51 15.55
C HIS A 35 -15.05 0.61 14.71
N THR A 36 -14.73 1.79 14.17
CA THR A 36 -13.63 1.96 13.21
C THR A 36 -12.30 2.24 13.90
N HIS A 37 -12.31 2.68 15.16
CA HIS A 37 -11.13 3.15 15.90
C HIS A 37 -10.41 4.32 15.22
N HIS A 38 -11.12 5.05 14.36
CA HIS A 38 -10.65 6.25 13.68
C HIS A 38 -11.55 7.45 13.99
N ALA A 39 -11.05 8.67 13.79
CA ALA A 39 -11.84 9.88 13.93
C ALA A 39 -12.96 9.91 12.87
N ALA A 40 -14.18 10.32 13.26
CA ALA A 40 -15.39 10.18 12.44
C ALA A 40 -15.28 10.78 11.02
N GLY A 41 -14.54 11.88 10.86
CA GLY A 41 -14.34 12.54 9.57
C GLY A 41 -13.15 12.02 8.75
N SER A 42 -12.36 11.10 9.31
CA SER A 42 -11.17 10.57 8.65
C SER A 42 -11.51 9.51 7.60
N THR A 43 -10.57 9.29 6.68
CA THR A 43 -10.65 8.22 5.67
C THR A 43 -10.72 6.84 6.31
N GLY A 44 -10.17 6.65 7.51
CA GLY A 44 -10.24 5.39 8.27
C GLY A 44 -11.63 5.05 8.82
N SER A 45 -12.54 6.04 8.90
CA SER A 45 -13.94 5.80 9.27
C SER A 45 -14.86 5.50 8.07
N ARG A 46 -14.33 5.39 6.85
CA ARG A 46 -15.10 5.00 5.66
C ARG A 46 -15.28 3.48 5.63
N CYS A 47 -16.52 3.01 5.61
CA CYS A 47 -16.85 1.57 5.60
C CYS A 47 -16.14 0.83 4.48
N TYR A 48 -16.12 1.44 3.29
CA TYR A 48 -15.49 0.89 2.10
C TYR A 48 -13.97 0.67 2.25
N ASN A 49 -13.25 1.49 3.02
CA ASN A 49 -11.80 1.38 3.10
C ASN A 49 -11.35 0.13 3.89
N CYS A 50 -12.20 -0.38 4.78
CA CYS A 50 -11.94 -1.60 5.53
C CYS A 50 -12.64 -2.82 4.93
N HIS A 51 -13.91 -2.67 4.53
CA HIS A 51 -14.75 -3.79 4.08
C HIS A 51 -14.77 -4.01 2.57
N MET A 52 -14.31 -3.03 1.79
CA MET A 52 -14.16 -3.10 0.33
C MET A 52 -12.82 -2.47 -0.11
N PRO A 53 -11.69 -2.92 0.47
CA PRO A 53 -10.41 -2.27 0.28
C PRO A 53 -9.93 -2.39 -1.17
N HIS A 54 -9.08 -1.46 -1.62
CA HIS A 54 -8.45 -1.53 -2.93
C HIS A 54 -7.41 -2.67 -2.94
N THR A 55 -7.84 -3.87 -3.30
CA THR A 55 -7.01 -5.11 -3.21
C THR A 55 -7.01 -5.90 -4.51
N SER A 56 -7.67 -5.38 -5.52
CA SER A 56 -7.77 -5.98 -6.85
C SER A 56 -7.05 -5.07 -7.82
N TYR A 57 -6.25 -5.64 -8.70
CA TYR A 57 -5.58 -4.88 -9.75
C TYR A 57 -6.46 -4.86 -11.01
N ALA A 58 -6.68 -3.68 -11.58
CA ALA A 58 -7.31 -3.49 -12.89
C ALA A 58 -7.00 -2.08 -13.41
N LEU A 59 -7.02 -1.90 -14.74
CA LEU A 59 -6.86 -0.60 -15.40
C LEU A 59 -5.65 0.20 -14.89
N LEU A 60 -4.50 -0.47 -14.75
CA LEU A 60 -3.25 0.10 -14.23
C LEU A 60 -3.39 0.68 -12.80
N GLY A 61 -4.28 0.15 -11.96
CA GLY A 61 -4.45 0.65 -10.59
C GLY A 61 -5.00 -0.39 -9.62
N ALA A 62 -5.08 -0.01 -8.35
CA ALA A 62 -5.80 -0.78 -7.35
C ALA A 62 -7.26 -0.35 -7.33
N ILE A 63 -8.18 -1.28 -7.61
CA ILE A 63 -9.62 -1.09 -7.57
C ILE A 63 -10.22 -1.74 -6.33
N ARG A 64 -11.38 -1.23 -5.90
CA ARG A 64 -12.08 -1.74 -4.72
C ARG A 64 -12.49 -3.20 -4.90
N SER A 65 -12.27 -3.98 -3.86
CA SER A 65 -12.89 -5.29 -3.71
C SER A 65 -14.40 -5.15 -3.70
N HIS A 66 -15.08 -5.91 -4.56
CA HIS A 66 -16.54 -6.08 -4.48
C HIS A 66 -16.96 -7.20 -3.53
N ARG A 67 -15.98 -7.96 -2.99
CA ARG A 67 -16.21 -8.83 -1.85
C ARG A 67 -16.26 -7.97 -0.60
N VAL A 68 -17.43 -7.90 0.02
CA VAL A 68 -17.68 -7.24 1.30
C VAL A 68 -17.39 -8.23 2.42
N ASP A 69 -16.31 -8.04 3.15
CA ASP A 69 -15.94 -8.89 4.28
C ASP A 69 -15.33 -8.10 5.45
N SER A 70 -15.30 -8.71 6.63
CA SER A 70 -14.61 -8.13 7.78
C SER A 70 -13.09 -8.20 7.56
N PRO A 71 -12.33 -7.13 7.89
CA PRO A 71 -10.88 -7.16 7.79
C PRO A 71 -10.28 -8.36 8.51
N LYS A 72 -9.32 -9.00 7.86
CA LYS A 72 -8.53 -10.10 8.42
C LYS A 72 -7.07 -9.86 8.13
N VAL A 73 -6.22 -10.27 9.07
CA VAL A 73 -4.78 -10.29 8.89
C VAL A 73 -4.39 -11.72 8.62
N VAL A 74 -3.71 -11.94 7.50
CA VAL A 74 -3.18 -13.23 7.06
C VAL A 74 -1.76 -13.01 6.56
N SER A 75 -0.97 -14.06 6.55
CA SER A 75 0.34 -14.03 5.89
C SER A 75 0.18 -13.68 4.40
N ILE A 76 1.10 -12.89 3.88
CA ILE A 76 1.15 -12.51 2.46
C ILE A 76 1.83 -13.59 1.61
N ARG A 77 2.59 -14.50 2.24
CA ARG A 77 3.22 -15.64 1.57
C ARG A 77 2.15 -16.54 0.96
N GLY A 78 2.38 -16.98 -0.29
CA GLY A 78 1.44 -17.83 -1.03
C GLY A 78 0.33 -17.09 -1.80
N GLY A 79 0.43 -15.76 -1.96
CA GLY A 79 -0.51 -14.97 -2.77
C GLY A 79 -1.74 -14.46 -1.99
N GLY A 80 -1.59 -14.25 -0.68
CA GLY A 80 -2.65 -13.66 0.14
C GLY A 80 -2.99 -12.22 -0.28
N ARG A 81 -4.25 -11.80 -0.08
CA ARG A 81 -4.65 -10.41 -0.30
C ARG A 81 -4.08 -9.53 0.83
N PRO A 82 -3.52 -8.34 0.55
CA PRO A 82 -3.13 -7.40 1.59
C PRO A 82 -4.29 -7.11 2.54
N ASN A 83 -4.00 -7.01 3.84
CA ASN A 83 -5.00 -6.63 4.82
C ASN A 83 -5.32 -5.13 4.74
N ALA A 84 -6.56 -4.74 5.03
CA ALA A 84 -7.02 -3.37 4.85
C ALA A 84 -6.26 -2.33 5.70
N CYS A 85 -5.75 -2.72 6.88
CA CYS A 85 -5.04 -1.81 7.77
C CYS A 85 -3.70 -1.36 7.15
N ASN A 86 -2.92 -2.32 6.62
CA ASN A 86 -1.61 -2.04 6.03
C ASN A 86 -1.68 -1.47 4.60
N LEU A 87 -2.89 -1.20 4.07
CA LEU A 87 -3.09 -0.40 2.87
C LEU A 87 -3.09 1.12 3.14
N CYS A 88 -3.28 1.54 4.40
CA CYS A 88 -3.07 2.93 4.82
C CYS A 88 -1.82 3.07 5.70
N HIS A 89 -1.66 2.17 6.67
CA HIS A 89 -0.51 2.14 7.58
C HIS A 89 0.65 1.37 6.94
N LEU A 90 1.20 1.95 5.87
CA LEU A 90 2.24 1.35 5.06
C LEU A 90 3.52 1.08 5.85
N ASP A 91 3.73 1.82 6.93
CA ASP A 91 4.90 1.77 7.82
C ASP A 91 4.77 0.71 8.93
N ARG A 92 3.67 -0.05 8.98
CA ARG A 92 3.37 -1.02 10.05
C ARG A 92 3.43 -2.46 9.56
N SER A 93 3.82 -3.36 10.46
CA SER A 93 3.90 -4.80 10.19
C SER A 93 2.50 -5.45 10.20
N ALA A 94 2.41 -6.68 9.68
CA ALA A 94 1.18 -7.46 9.76
C ALA A 94 0.86 -7.83 11.21
N ARG A 95 1.88 -8.07 12.04
CA ARG A 95 1.71 -8.28 13.48
C ARG A 95 1.03 -7.10 14.16
N TRP A 96 1.45 -5.87 13.85
CA TRP A 96 0.80 -4.67 14.41
C TRP A 96 -0.69 -4.66 14.08
N ALA A 97 -1.06 -4.95 12.82
CA ALA A 97 -2.47 -5.02 12.43
C ALA A 97 -3.19 -6.16 13.16
N SER A 98 -2.57 -7.33 13.30
CA SER A 98 -3.16 -8.46 14.02
C SER A 98 -3.41 -8.13 15.49
N GLU A 99 -2.48 -7.48 16.16
CA GLU A 99 -2.62 -7.06 17.56
C GLU A 99 -3.81 -6.11 17.73
N ARG A 100 -3.98 -5.13 16.84
CA ARG A 100 -5.15 -4.24 16.84
C ARG A 100 -6.45 -5.00 16.61
N MET A 101 -6.47 -5.97 15.70
CA MET A 101 -7.68 -6.79 15.45
C MET A 101 -8.07 -7.66 16.66
N VAL A 102 -7.09 -8.18 17.40
CA VAL A 102 -7.30 -8.91 18.65
C VAL A 102 -7.86 -7.96 19.72
N GLU A 103 -7.18 -6.83 19.93
CA GLU A 103 -7.52 -5.83 20.95
C GLU A 103 -8.92 -5.25 20.77
N TRP A 104 -9.28 -4.90 19.53
CA TRP A 104 -10.53 -4.17 19.23
C TRP A 104 -11.73 -5.08 19.01
N TYR A 105 -11.53 -6.26 18.41
CA TYR A 105 -12.61 -7.11 17.95
C TYR A 105 -12.57 -8.54 18.48
N GLY A 106 -11.56 -8.90 19.31
CA GLY A 106 -11.42 -10.25 19.86
C GLY A 106 -11.09 -11.31 18.81
N HIS A 107 -10.48 -10.92 17.69
CA HIS A 107 -10.03 -11.89 16.67
C HIS A 107 -8.97 -12.83 17.25
N LYS A 108 -8.80 -14.01 16.63
CA LYS A 108 -7.63 -14.85 16.89
C LYS A 108 -6.37 -14.18 16.31
N PRO A 109 -5.21 -14.26 16.99
CA PRO A 109 -3.95 -13.81 16.42
C PRO A 109 -3.66 -14.50 15.08
N ALA A 110 -3.13 -13.75 14.11
CA ALA A 110 -2.72 -14.29 12.83
C ALA A 110 -1.46 -15.16 12.97
N GLU A 111 -1.38 -16.24 12.19
CA GLU A 111 -0.16 -17.02 12.02
C GLU A 111 0.74 -16.31 11.00
N LEU A 112 1.87 -15.78 11.48
CA LEU A 112 2.77 -14.91 10.73
C LEU A 112 4.21 -15.42 10.80
N VAL A 113 4.95 -15.25 9.70
CA VAL A 113 6.39 -15.55 9.68
C VAL A 113 7.20 -14.43 10.33
N GLU A 114 8.47 -14.68 10.63
CA GLU A 114 9.33 -13.73 11.36
C GLU A 114 9.39 -12.34 10.72
N GLU A 115 9.55 -12.27 9.39
CA GLU A 115 9.60 -11.01 8.67
C GLU A 115 8.30 -10.19 8.82
N GLU A 116 7.13 -10.85 8.76
CA GLU A 116 5.81 -10.21 8.87
C GLU A 116 5.52 -9.65 10.26
N GLN A 117 6.30 -10.08 11.26
CA GLN A 117 6.19 -9.56 12.61
C GLN A 117 6.89 -8.21 12.79
N THR A 118 7.99 -7.99 12.06
CA THR A 118 8.94 -6.90 12.33
C THR A 118 9.08 -5.90 11.19
N VAL A 119 8.91 -6.34 9.94
CA VAL A 119 8.99 -5.50 8.75
C VAL A 119 7.61 -4.97 8.41
N ALA A 120 7.56 -3.71 7.97
CA ALA A 120 6.36 -3.11 7.46
C ALA A 120 5.77 -3.96 6.33
N SER A 121 4.48 -4.30 6.42
CA SER A 121 3.84 -5.25 5.51
C SER A 121 3.87 -4.75 4.06
N TRP A 122 3.78 -3.43 3.87
CA TRP A 122 3.93 -2.82 2.55
C TRP A 122 5.33 -3.03 1.94
N VAL A 123 6.39 -2.94 2.74
CA VAL A 123 7.77 -3.18 2.29
C VAL A 123 7.94 -4.63 1.85
N LEU A 124 7.37 -5.58 2.59
CA LEU A 124 7.38 -6.98 2.18
C LEU A 124 6.59 -7.19 0.88
N LEU A 125 5.43 -6.54 0.71
CA LEU A 125 4.66 -6.64 -0.52
C LEU A 125 5.44 -6.13 -1.74
N VAL A 126 6.11 -4.97 -1.66
CA VAL A 126 6.84 -4.42 -2.81
C VAL A 126 8.15 -5.15 -3.13
N LEU A 127 8.80 -5.74 -2.11
CA LEU A 127 10.07 -6.45 -2.32
C LEU A 127 9.85 -7.94 -2.64
N GLN A 128 8.86 -8.59 -2.04
CA GLN A 128 8.69 -10.04 -2.11
C GLN A 128 7.41 -10.49 -2.82
N GLY A 129 6.38 -9.64 -2.85
CA GLY A 129 5.07 -10.01 -3.36
C GLY A 129 5.07 -10.35 -4.85
N ASP A 130 4.04 -11.07 -5.27
CA ASP A 130 3.79 -11.33 -6.69
C ASP A 130 3.53 -10.02 -7.47
N PRO A 131 3.57 -10.03 -8.82
CA PRO A 131 3.44 -8.82 -9.61
C PRO A 131 2.17 -7.99 -9.30
N VAL A 132 1.06 -8.65 -8.98
CA VAL A 132 -0.22 -8.00 -8.65
C VAL A 132 -0.20 -7.43 -7.24
N GLN A 133 0.35 -8.16 -6.27
CA GLN A 133 0.56 -7.66 -4.91
C GLN A 133 1.43 -6.40 -4.91
N ARG A 134 2.50 -6.39 -5.71
CA ARG A 134 3.36 -5.22 -5.90
C ARG A 134 2.60 -4.07 -6.53
N ALA A 135 1.86 -4.30 -7.61
CA ALA A 135 1.04 -3.27 -8.25
C ALA A 135 0.09 -2.60 -7.23
N VAL A 136 -0.65 -3.42 -6.46
CA VAL A 136 -1.56 -2.93 -5.43
C VAL A 136 -0.80 -2.13 -4.37
N ALA A 137 0.30 -2.65 -3.84
CA ALA A 137 1.10 -1.95 -2.83
C ALA A 137 1.64 -0.61 -3.36
N ILE A 138 2.30 -0.62 -4.52
CA ILE A 138 2.87 0.58 -5.14
C ILE A 138 1.80 1.67 -5.34
N TRP A 139 0.61 1.29 -5.82
CA TRP A 139 -0.51 2.22 -5.98
C TRP A 139 -0.88 2.89 -4.65
N HIS A 140 -0.90 2.14 -3.54
CA HIS A 140 -1.22 2.71 -2.22
C HIS A 140 -0.20 3.73 -1.74
N ALA A 141 1.07 3.65 -2.14
CA ALA A 141 2.06 4.68 -1.82
C ALA A 141 1.82 6.02 -2.53
N GLY A 142 1.04 6.03 -3.62
CA GLY A 142 0.52 7.25 -4.25
C GLY A 142 -0.81 7.72 -3.65
N TRP A 143 -1.52 6.86 -2.92
CA TRP A 143 -2.85 7.17 -2.40
C TRP A 143 -2.77 8.08 -1.15
N MET A 144 -3.34 9.28 -1.25
CA MET A 144 -3.26 10.31 -0.20
C MET A 144 -3.66 9.85 1.21
N PRO A 145 -4.72 9.04 1.40
CA PRO A 145 -5.06 8.48 2.71
C PRO A 145 -3.92 7.65 3.34
N ALA A 146 -3.22 6.86 2.54
CA ALA A 146 -2.08 6.07 3.03
C ALA A 146 -0.89 6.97 3.37
N ARG A 147 -0.54 7.89 2.47
CA ARG A 147 0.51 8.91 2.73
C ARG A 147 0.26 9.71 4.01
N THR A 148 -0.99 10.09 4.26
CA THR A 148 -1.39 10.81 5.48
C THR A 148 -1.25 9.94 6.73
N ALA A 149 -1.54 8.64 6.62
CA ALA A 149 -1.51 7.71 7.74
C ALA A 149 -0.11 7.17 8.08
N SER A 150 0.78 7.05 7.10
CA SER A 150 2.12 6.45 7.27
C SER A 150 3.29 7.42 7.13
N GLY A 151 3.02 8.68 6.76
CA GLY A 151 4.06 9.61 6.33
C GLY A 151 4.67 9.22 4.98
N THR A 152 5.57 10.07 4.49
CA THR A 152 6.15 9.98 3.13
C THR A 152 7.67 9.86 3.10
N ASP A 153 8.33 10.20 4.19
CA ASP A 153 9.79 10.46 4.27
C ASP A 153 10.65 9.22 3.98
N TRP A 154 10.05 8.05 3.90
CA TRP A 154 10.72 6.75 3.74
C TRP A 154 10.33 6.02 2.44
N LEU A 155 9.36 6.54 1.67
CA LEU A 155 8.79 5.83 0.52
C LEU A 155 9.71 5.84 -0.71
N VAL A 156 10.46 6.93 -0.92
CA VAL A 156 11.22 7.18 -2.16
C VAL A 156 12.20 6.06 -2.51
N PRO A 157 13.05 5.54 -1.60
CA PRO A 157 13.99 4.46 -1.93
C PRO A 157 13.29 3.19 -2.42
N HIS A 158 12.16 2.83 -1.80
CA HIS A 158 11.37 1.65 -2.20
C HIS A 158 10.69 1.84 -3.54
N LEU A 159 10.10 3.01 -3.78
CA LEU A 159 9.48 3.34 -5.06
C LEU A 159 10.51 3.42 -6.20
N ALA A 160 11.70 3.98 -5.93
CA ALA A 160 12.80 4.01 -6.87
C ALA A 160 13.26 2.61 -7.26
N GLU A 161 13.32 1.67 -6.31
CA GLU A 161 13.61 0.25 -6.59
C GLU A 161 12.60 -0.37 -7.57
N GLN A 162 11.33 0.03 -7.51
CA GLN A 162 10.30 -0.48 -8.42
C GLN A 162 10.36 0.12 -9.83
N LEU A 163 11.17 1.16 -10.08
CA LEU A 163 11.41 1.68 -11.43
C LEU A 163 12.21 0.71 -12.31
N ASP A 164 12.81 -0.33 -11.72
CA ASP A 164 13.46 -1.43 -12.45
C ASP A 164 12.73 -2.79 -12.29
N ASP A 165 11.45 -2.79 -11.87
CA ASP A 165 10.63 -4.01 -11.88
C ASP A 165 10.53 -4.57 -13.31
N VAL A 166 10.51 -5.90 -13.45
CA VAL A 166 10.38 -6.56 -14.76
C VAL A 166 9.06 -6.23 -15.47
N TYR A 167 7.99 -5.97 -14.72
CA TYR A 167 6.67 -5.62 -15.24
C TYR A 167 6.55 -4.10 -15.48
N SER A 168 6.22 -3.71 -16.72
CA SER A 168 6.01 -2.32 -17.16
C SER A 168 5.00 -1.58 -16.30
N VAL A 169 3.89 -2.22 -15.94
CA VAL A 169 2.86 -1.67 -15.06
C VAL A 169 3.41 -1.25 -13.70
N ASN A 170 4.27 -2.06 -13.07
CA ASN A 170 4.82 -1.74 -11.75
C ASN A 170 5.74 -0.54 -11.83
N ARG A 171 6.53 -0.42 -12.91
CA ARG A 171 7.36 0.76 -13.19
C ARG A 171 6.50 2.01 -13.39
N TRP A 172 5.39 1.90 -14.13
CA TRP A 172 4.44 3.00 -14.34
C TRP A 172 3.78 3.44 -13.04
N LEU A 173 3.30 2.49 -12.24
CA LEU A 173 2.69 2.74 -10.93
C LEU A 173 3.68 3.42 -9.98
N ALA A 174 4.93 2.96 -9.95
CA ALA A 174 5.97 3.55 -9.11
C ALA A 174 6.26 4.99 -9.51
N TRP A 175 6.31 5.25 -10.81
CA TRP A 175 6.42 6.60 -11.35
C TRP A 175 5.23 7.49 -10.95
N GLN A 176 3.98 7.01 -11.03
CA GLN A 176 2.80 7.78 -10.58
C GLN A 176 2.81 8.01 -9.06
N ALA A 177 3.20 7.02 -8.27
CA ALA A 177 3.30 7.12 -6.82
C ALA A 177 4.37 8.14 -6.39
N LEU A 178 5.51 8.19 -7.10
CA LEU A 178 6.53 9.23 -6.91
C LEU A 178 5.96 10.62 -7.22
N LYS A 179 5.27 10.78 -8.37
CA LYS A 179 4.66 12.07 -8.76
C LYS A 179 3.55 12.57 -7.81
N SER A 180 3.03 11.69 -6.96
CA SER A 180 2.09 12.08 -5.90
C SER A 180 2.79 12.87 -4.78
N ASP A 181 4.12 12.87 -4.77
CA ASP A 181 4.93 13.77 -3.98
C ASP A 181 5.17 15.09 -4.73
N PRO A 182 4.87 16.27 -4.12
CA PRO A 182 5.17 17.55 -4.73
C PRO A 182 6.63 17.70 -5.16
N ALA A 183 7.59 17.12 -4.42
CA ALA A 183 9.02 17.18 -4.77
C ALA A 183 9.35 16.47 -6.10
N HIS A 184 8.50 15.53 -6.52
CA HIS A 184 8.71 14.73 -7.74
C HIS A 184 7.57 14.90 -8.75
N GLY A 185 6.68 15.89 -8.60
CA GLY A 185 5.52 16.07 -9.46
C GLY A 185 5.84 16.24 -10.96
N GLN A 186 7.03 16.74 -11.28
CA GLN A 186 7.55 16.94 -12.64
C GLN A 186 8.57 15.87 -13.06
N LEU A 187 8.67 14.76 -12.34
CA LEU A 187 9.61 13.69 -12.67
C LEU A 187 9.29 13.10 -14.06
N ALA A 188 10.22 13.26 -15.00
CA ALA A 188 10.18 12.60 -16.29
C ALA A 188 10.79 11.19 -16.18
N PHE A 189 10.08 10.18 -16.71
CA PHE A 189 10.52 8.80 -16.70
C PHE A 189 9.87 8.01 -17.85
N ASP A 190 10.69 7.33 -18.64
CA ASP A 190 10.23 6.39 -19.67
C ASP A 190 10.18 4.97 -19.08
N PHE A 191 8.99 4.54 -18.67
CA PHE A 191 8.79 3.25 -18.00
C PHE A 191 8.85 2.04 -18.96
N VAL A 192 8.80 2.24 -20.28
CA VAL A 192 9.01 1.18 -21.29
C VAL A 192 10.37 1.28 -21.98
N GLY A 193 11.09 2.38 -21.77
CA GLY A 193 12.40 2.63 -22.33
C GLY A 193 13.49 1.66 -21.86
N PRO A 194 14.69 1.70 -22.49
CA PRO A 194 15.79 0.80 -22.16
C PRO A 194 16.26 0.91 -20.70
N ARG A 195 16.70 -0.23 -20.14
CA ARG A 195 17.15 -0.31 -18.74
C ARG A 195 18.16 0.76 -18.34
N PRO A 196 19.23 1.07 -19.11
CA PRO A 196 20.19 2.10 -18.70
C PRO A 196 19.57 3.49 -18.49
N GLY A 197 18.56 3.85 -19.28
CA GLY A 197 17.84 5.13 -19.12
C GLY A 197 17.00 5.15 -17.84
N ARG A 198 16.34 4.03 -17.53
CA ARG A 198 15.63 3.86 -16.25
C ARG A 198 16.62 3.84 -15.07
N GLU A 199 17.77 3.22 -15.29
CA GLU A 199 18.83 3.02 -14.31
C GLU A 199 19.43 4.37 -13.85
N ALA A 200 19.53 5.36 -14.74
CA ALA A 200 19.97 6.68 -14.36
C ALA A 200 18.99 7.39 -13.39
N VAL A 201 17.68 7.16 -13.56
CA VAL A 201 16.64 7.83 -12.76
C VAL A 201 16.55 7.26 -11.34
N TRP A 202 16.48 5.94 -11.18
CA TRP A 202 16.40 5.35 -9.83
C TRP A 202 17.68 5.62 -9.00
N LEU A 203 18.88 5.58 -9.61
CA LEU A 203 20.14 5.91 -8.89
C LEU A 203 20.13 7.35 -8.38
N ARG A 204 19.68 8.30 -9.22
CA ARG A 204 19.55 9.70 -8.84
C ARG A 204 18.62 9.88 -7.65
N LEU A 205 17.40 9.34 -7.72
CA LEU A 205 16.39 9.46 -6.66
C LEU A 205 16.88 8.90 -5.33
N ARG A 206 17.53 7.72 -5.35
CA ARG A 206 18.09 7.10 -4.14
C ARG A 206 19.18 7.96 -3.52
N LYS A 207 20.08 8.50 -4.34
CA LYS A 207 21.16 9.38 -3.88
C LYS A 207 20.61 10.67 -3.27
N GLU A 208 19.69 11.34 -3.95
CA GLU A 208 19.07 12.58 -3.47
C GLU A 208 18.33 12.37 -2.16
N TRP A 209 17.56 11.29 -2.04
CA TRP A 209 16.88 10.94 -0.79
C TRP A 209 17.87 10.67 0.35
N ALA A 210 18.93 9.90 0.10
CA ALA A 210 19.91 9.53 1.12
C ALA A 210 20.58 10.76 1.76
N LEU A 211 20.93 11.77 0.95
CA LEU A 211 21.52 13.02 1.45
C LEU A 211 20.60 13.79 2.41
N GLY A 212 19.28 13.62 2.28
CA GLY A 212 18.29 14.31 3.10
C GLY A 212 17.74 13.48 4.26
N SER A 213 18.17 12.22 4.44
CA SER A 213 17.49 11.27 5.34
C SER A 213 18.18 11.01 6.68
N GLU A 214 19.24 11.76 7.03
CA GLU A 214 19.94 11.60 8.31
C GLU A 214 19.03 11.76 9.54
N GLY A 215 17.98 12.58 9.44
CA GLY A 215 17.00 12.82 10.49
C GLY A 215 15.85 11.80 10.56
N LEU A 216 15.87 10.74 9.73
CA LEU A 216 14.81 9.74 9.72
C LEU A 216 14.75 8.97 11.05
N ASP A 217 13.54 8.81 11.60
CA ASP A 217 13.33 8.07 12.85
C ASP A 217 13.95 6.65 12.76
N PRO A 218 14.83 6.25 13.69
CA PRO A 218 15.52 4.96 13.62
C PRO A 218 14.59 3.74 13.72
N ASP A 219 13.45 3.83 14.41
CA ASP A 219 12.47 2.74 14.45
C ASP A 219 11.74 2.59 13.11
N LEU A 220 11.30 3.71 12.52
CA LEU A 220 10.76 3.76 11.18
C LEU A 220 11.76 3.22 10.15
N ALA A 221 13.01 3.67 10.19
CA ALA A 221 14.06 3.20 9.29
C ALA A 221 14.25 1.68 9.40
N ARG A 222 14.34 1.15 10.63
CA ARG A 222 14.49 -0.29 10.86
C ARG A 222 13.30 -1.10 10.34
N ARG A 223 12.06 -0.70 10.64
CA ARG A 223 10.85 -1.43 10.22
C ARG A 223 10.57 -1.28 8.73
N THR A 224 11.12 -0.26 8.08
CA THR A 224 11.02 -0.03 6.63
C THR A 224 12.28 -0.41 5.86
N VAL A 225 13.25 -1.10 6.47
CA VAL A 225 14.46 -1.62 5.79
C VAL A 225 15.30 -0.50 5.16
N LEU A 226 15.50 0.57 5.91
CA LEU A 226 16.32 1.72 5.54
C LEU A 226 17.46 1.94 6.53
N VAL A 227 18.52 2.56 6.03
CA VAL A 227 19.64 3.11 6.79
C VAL A 227 19.66 4.62 6.53
N PRO A 228 19.42 5.46 7.56
CA PRO A 228 19.49 6.93 7.43
C PRO A 228 20.83 7.36 6.84
N GLY A 229 20.81 8.28 5.86
CA GLY A 229 22.03 8.73 5.17
C GLY A 229 22.53 7.80 4.05
N GLU A 230 22.06 6.55 3.98
CA GLU A 230 22.57 5.56 3.01
C GLU A 230 21.52 5.04 2.01
N GLY A 231 20.23 5.00 2.40
CA GLY A 231 19.16 4.45 1.55
C GLY A 231 18.61 3.12 2.07
N LEU A 232 18.35 2.19 1.16
CA LEU A 232 17.95 0.82 1.49
C LEU A 232 19.07 0.09 2.24
N ASP A 233 18.71 -0.65 3.31
CA ASP A 233 19.62 -1.63 3.92
C ASP A 233 19.88 -2.73 2.88
N ARG A 234 21.06 -2.69 2.26
CA ARG A 234 21.39 -3.57 1.12
C ARG A 234 21.28 -5.04 1.47
N LYS A 235 21.85 -5.46 2.61
CA LYS A 235 21.88 -6.87 3.02
C LYS A 235 20.46 -7.40 3.26
N ARG A 236 19.63 -6.62 3.96
CA ARG A 236 18.23 -7.02 4.23
C ARG A 236 17.40 -6.99 2.95
N THR A 237 17.57 -5.97 2.12
CA THR A 237 16.85 -5.84 0.84
C THR A 237 17.17 -6.99 -0.11
N GLU A 238 18.45 -7.34 -0.27
CA GLU A 238 18.89 -8.47 -1.07
C GLU A 238 18.28 -9.78 -0.57
N LYS A 239 18.31 -10.03 0.75
CA LYS A 239 17.64 -11.20 1.35
C LYS A 239 16.16 -11.25 0.99
N LEU A 240 15.44 -10.13 1.10
CA LEU A 240 14.01 -10.07 0.81
C LEU A 240 13.73 -10.32 -0.69
N LEU A 241 14.52 -9.71 -1.59
CA LEU A 241 14.39 -9.87 -3.04
C LEU A 241 14.66 -11.31 -3.53
N LEU A 242 15.48 -12.09 -2.81
CA LEU A 242 15.68 -13.51 -3.10
C LEU A 242 14.41 -14.34 -2.90
N GLU A 243 13.50 -13.90 -2.04
CA GLU A 243 12.20 -14.54 -1.80
C GLU A 243 11.10 -13.94 -2.69
N ARG A 244 11.45 -13.06 -3.65
CA ARG A 244 10.45 -12.40 -4.51
C ARG A 244 9.75 -13.41 -5.41
N ASP A 245 8.44 -13.27 -5.44
CA ASP A 245 7.59 -14.08 -6.30
C ASP A 245 7.63 -13.53 -7.74
N TYR A 246 8.37 -14.25 -8.57
CA TYR A 246 8.51 -14.01 -10.00
C TYR A 246 7.55 -14.86 -10.84
N ARG A 247 6.48 -15.43 -10.26
CA ARG A 247 5.48 -16.15 -11.05
C ARG A 247 5.02 -15.27 -12.21
N GLU A 248 5.03 -15.86 -13.40
CA GLU A 248 4.50 -15.20 -14.58
C GLU A 248 2.99 -15.03 -14.40
N VAL A 249 2.54 -13.78 -14.46
CA VAL A 249 1.12 -13.45 -14.49
C VAL A 249 0.86 -12.86 -15.86
N SER A 250 0.01 -13.53 -16.64
CA SER A 250 -0.54 -12.94 -17.85
C SER A 250 -1.49 -11.83 -17.44
N VAL A 251 -0.97 -10.61 -17.44
CA VAL A 251 -1.78 -9.40 -17.42
C VAL A 251 -1.89 -8.99 -18.87
N PRO A 252 -3.01 -9.27 -19.57
CA PRO A 252 -3.18 -8.80 -20.93
C PRO A 252 -3.06 -7.27 -20.92
N GLU A 253 -2.05 -6.78 -21.63
CA GLU A 253 -1.81 -5.35 -21.86
C GLU A 253 -2.84 -4.78 -22.85
#